data_AF-A0A536HVB0-F1
#
_entry.id   AF-A0A536HVB0-F1
#
_cell.length_a   1.000
_cell.length_b   1.000
_cell.length_c   1.000
_cell.angle_alpha   90.00
_cell.angle_beta   90.00
_cell.angle_gamma   90.00
#
_symmetry.space_group_name_H-M   'P 1'
#
loop_
_entity.id
_entity.type
_entity.pdbx_description
1 polymer ?
#
loop_
_entity_poly.entity_id
_entity_poly.type
_entity_poly.pdbx_seq_one_letter_code
_entity_poly.pdbx_strand_id
1 'polypeptide(L)'
;MAKNPLFELSEAGTSVWLDYIRRSLITSGELQRMIDEDAVVGMTSNPTIFEKAIGGSSDYDDALRSLIDGNKKSDEEIMLSLIVEDIQMAADVLKPVYDQTKHKDGYVSIEVLPR
;
A
#
# COMPACT_ATOMS: atom_id res chain seq x y z
N MET A 1 14.50 22.61 7.78
CA MET A 1 15.16 21.32 7.48
C MET A 1 15.58 21.35 6.02
N ALA A 2 16.77 20.85 5.67
CA ALA A 2 17.14 20.70 4.27
C ALA A 2 16.17 19.68 3.64
N LYS A 3 15.51 20.06 2.55
CA LYS A 3 14.65 19.14 1.79
C LYS A 3 15.53 18.02 1.26
N ASN A 4 15.11 16.76 1.44
CA ASN A 4 15.83 15.64 0.83
C ASN A 4 15.65 15.66 -0.70
N PRO A 5 16.44 14.89 -1.46
CA PRO A 5 16.35 14.88 -2.92
C PRO A 5 14.98 14.49 -3.49
N LEU A 6 14.13 13.78 -2.73
CA LEU A 6 12.78 13.39 -3.18
C LEU A 6 11.84 14.60 -3.23
N PHE A 7 11.98 15.53 -2.27
CA PHE A 7 11.26 16.80 -2.35
C PHE A 7 11.73 17.66 -3.53
N GLU A 8 13.03 17.69 -3.84
CA GLU A 8 13.53 18.41 -5.01
C GLU A 8 12.94 17.83 -6.32
N LEU A 9 12.83 16.50 -6.41
CA LEU A 9 12.20 15.81 -7.53
C LEU A 9 10.70 16.14 -7.65
N SER A 10 10.00 16.19 -6.52
CA SER A 10 8.58 16.60 -6.45
C SER A 10 8.38 18.05 -6.90
N GLU A 11 9.25 18.97 -6.47
CA GLU A 11 9.24 20.38 -6.89
C GLU A 11 9.53 20.56 -8.38
N ALA A 12 10.34 19.68 -8.97
CA ALA A 12 10.57 19.62 -10.42
C ALA A 12 9.36 19.07 -11.21
N GLY A 13 8.31 18.62 -10.53
CA GLY A 13 7.04 18.17 -11.12
C GLY A 13 6.92 16.66 -11.28
N THR A 14 7.84 15.87 -10.72
CA THR A 14 7.83 14.40 -10.79
C THR A 14 7.27 13.79 -9.51
N SER A 15 6.21 12.99 -9.65
CA SER A 15 5.59 12.29 -8.53
C SER A 15 6.44 11.11 -8.04
N VAL A 16 6.69 11.03 -6.74
CA VAL A 16 7.43 9.92 -6.11
C VAL A 16 6.47 8.84 -5.66
N TRP A 17 6.64 7.62 -6.19
CA TRP A 17 5.80 6.48 -5.87
C TRP A 17 6.64 5.39 -5.21
N LEU A 18 6.07 4.73 -4.21
CA LEU A 18 6.69 3.59 -3.54
C LEU A 18 6.29 2.29 -4.23
N ASP A 19 7.27 1.56 -4.77
CA ASP A 19 7.06 0.25 -5.41
C ASP A 19 7.10 -0.89 -4.40
N TYR A 20 6.23 -0.80 -3.40
CA TYR A 20 6.15 -1.76 -2.31
C TYR A 20 4.86 -1.57 -1.51
N ILE A 21 4.27 -2.66 -1.06
CA ILE A 21 3.17 -2.63 -0.07
C ILE A 21 3.36 -3.76 0.94
N ARG A 22 3.20 -3.43 2.22
CA ARG A 22 3.09 -4.36 3.33
C ARG A 22 2.15 -3.80 4.37
N ARG A 23 1.38 -4.68 5.01
CA ARG A 23 0.43 -4.31 6.07
C ARG A 23 1.11 -3.56 7.23
N SER A 24 2.29 -4.00 7.67
CA SER A 24 3.05 -3.29 8.72
C SER A 24 3.45 -1.86 8.33
N LEU A 25 3.77 -1.60 7.06
CA LEU A 25 4.15 -0.26 6.59
C LEU A 25 2.98 0.73 6.71
N ILE A 26 1.75 0.25 6.57
CA ILE A 26 0.54 1.07 6.71
C ILE A 26 0.16 1.20 8.19
N THR A 27 0.02 0.07 8.90
CA THR A 27 -0.49 0.01 10.28
C THR A 27 0.46 0.61 11.32
N SER A 28 1.77 0.64 11.06
CA SER A 28 2.75 1.30 11.92
C SER A 28 2.80 2.83 11.78
N GLY A 29 2.18 3.39 10.73
CA GLY A 29 2.28 4.79 10.38
C GLY A 29 3.53 5.15 9.55
N GLU A 30 4.35 4.18 9.16
CA GLU A 30 5.54 4.41 8.33
C GLU A 30 5.17 5.01 6.96
N LEU A 31 4.05 4.59 6.35
CA LEU A 31 3.54 5.20 5.12
C LEU A 31 3.28 6.70 5.29
N GLN A 32 2.67 7.10 6.41
CA GLN A 32 2.42 8.51 6.72
C GLN A 32 3.73 9.28 6.86
N ARG A 33 4.72 8.70 7.55
CA ARG A 33 6.06 9.28 7.67
C ARG A 33 6.68 9.50 6.28
N MET A 34 6.59 8.52 5.38
CA MET A 34 7.14 8.65 4.02
C MET A 34 6.42 9.70 3.17
N ILE A 35 5.12 9.90 3.37
CA ILE A 35 4.39 11.01 2.74
C ILE A 35 4.93 12.36 3.24
N ASP A 36 5.07 12.50 4.56
CA ASP A 36 5.42 13.76 5.21
C ASP A 36 6.91 14.13 5.07
N GLU A 37 7.78 13.12 5.04
CA GLU A 37 9.24 13.28 5.10
C GLU A 37 9.97 12.89 3.81
N ASP A 38 9.37 12.07 2.95
CA ASP A 38 10.02 11.51 1.75
C ASP A 38 9.26 11.86 0.45
N ALA A 39 8.28 12.75 0.51
CA ALA A 39 7.48 13.23 -0.63
C ALA A 39 6.75 12.11 -1.41
N VAL A 40 6.48 10.98 -0.77
CA VAL A 40 5.73 9.88 -1.38
C VAL A 40 4.29 10.31 -1.61
N VAL A 41 3.79 10.09 -2.83
CA VAL A 41 2.44 10.50 -3.24
C VAL A 41 1.64 9.36 -3.90
N GLY A 42 2.17 8.15 -3.91
CA GLY A 42 1.48 6.98 -4.45
C GLY A 42 2.21 5.69 -4.13
N MET A 43 1.53 4.58 -4.35
CA MET A 43 2.08 3.24 -4.14
C MET A 43 1.72 2.32 -5.29
N THR A 44 2.62 1.41 -5.63
CA THR A 44 2.34 0.30 -6.54
C THR A 44 2.36 -1.04 -5.83
N SER A 45 1.50 -1.94 -6.29
CA SER A 45 1.49 -3.33 -5.90
C SER A 45 1.37 -4.24 -7.12
N ASN A 46 1.86 -5.46 -7.00
CA ASN A 46 1.72 -6.53 -7.97
C ASN A 46 1.61 -7.88 -7.21
N PRO A 47 1.19 -8.97 -7.86
CA PRO A 47 1.03 -10.26 -7.20
C PRO A 47 2.30 -10.77 -6.49
N THR A 48 3.48 -10.50 -7.06
CA THR A 48 4.77 -10.92 -6.46
C THR A 48 5.09 -10.16 -5.17
N ILE A 49 4.71 -8.88 -5.07
CA ILE A 49 4.87 -8.09 -3.84
C ILE A 49 3.99 -8.69 -2.74
N PHE A 50 2.74 -9.03 -3.03
CA PHE A 50 1.83 -9.64 -2.05
C PHE A 50 2.26 -11.04 -1.63
N GLU A 51 2.72 -11.88 -2.56
CA GLU A 51 3.27 -13.20 -2.23
C GLU A 51 4.40 -13.08 -1.17
N LYS A 52 5.33 -12.14 -1.39
CA LYS A 52 6.44 -11.88 -0.47
C LYS A 52 5.99 -11.26 0.85
N ALA A 53 4.96 -10.42 0.84
CA ALA A 53 4.42 -9.80 2.05
C ALA A 53 3.71 -10.84 2.93
N ILE A 54 2.81 -11.61 2.34
CA ILE A 54 1.97 -12.61 3.03
C ILE A 54 2.82 -13.80 3.48
N GLY A 55 3.66 -14.36 2.61
CA GLY A 55 4.48 -15.53 2.95
C GLY A 55 5.76 -15.21 3.73
N GLY A 56 6.19 -13.94 3.74
CA GLY A 56 7.47 -13.50 4.30
C GLY A 56 7.36 -12.65 5.56
N SER A 57 6.19 -12.60 6.20
CA SER A 57 5.96 -11.85 7.44
C SER A 57 4.90 -12.51 8.31
N SER A 58 4.82 -12.10 9.58
CA SER A 58 3.72 -12.45 10.49
C SER A 58 2.57 -11.44 10.44
N ASP A 59 2.62 -10.45 9.53
CA ASP A 59 1.67 -9.33 9.49
C ASP A 59 0.22 -9.79 9.23
N TYR A 60 0.07 -10.98 8.64
CA TYR A 60 -1.22 -11.52 8.17
C TYR A 60 -1.75 -12.65 9.05
N ASP A 61 -1.02 -13.10 10.08
CA ASP A 61 -1.37 -14.30 10.87
C ASP A 61 -2.78 -14.21 11.47
N ASP A 62 -3.12 -13.08 12.08
CA ASP A 62 -4.41 -12.91 12.76
C ASP A 62 -5.58 -12.79 11.76
N ALA A 63 -5.34 -12.14 10.63
CA ALA A 63 -6.32 -12.03 9.55
C ALA A 63 -6.55 -13.40 8.87
N LEU A 64 -5.48 -14.17 8.64
CA LEU A 64 -5.55 -15.53 8.12
C LEU A 64 -6.32 -16.45 9.06
N ARG A 65 -6.04 -16.43 10.37
CA ARG A 65 -6.81 -17.22 11.36
C ARG A 65 -8.30 -16.90 11.29
N SER A 66 -8.63 -15.60 11.27
CA SER A 66 -10.02 -15.13 11.22
C SER A 66 -10.75 -15.56 9.93
N LEU A 67 -10.05 -15.56 8.78
CA LEU A 67 -10.62 -15.96 7.49
C LEU A 67 -10.77 -17.48 7.36
N ILE A 68 -9.85 -18.26 7.93
CA ILE A 68 -9.91 -19.73 7.92
C ILE A 68 -11.06 -20.23 8.80
N ASP A 69 -11.25 -19.63 9.98
CA ASP A 69 -12.32 -20.02 10.92
C ASP A 69 -13.73 -19.80 10.35
N GLY A 70 -13.88 -18.93 9.33
CA GLY A 70 -15.13 -18.69 8.59
C GLY A 70 -15.51 -19.77 7.56
N ASN A 71 -14.57 -20.67 7.23
CA ASN A 71 -14.75 -21.99 6.60
C ASN A 71 -15.55 -22.13 5.28
N LYS A 72 -15.49 -21.16 4.35
CA LYS A 72 -16.09 -21.29 2.99
C LYS A 72 -15.36 -20.61 1.82
N LYS A 73 -14.18 -20.03 2.06
CA LYS A 73 -13.42 -19.32 1.03
C LYS A 73 -12.30 -20.20 0.47
N SER A 74 -12.10 -20.16 -0.83
CA SER A 74 -10.90 -20.66 -1.51
C SER A 74 -9.67 -19.83 -1.13
N ASP A 75 -8.49 -20.40 -1.35
CA ASP A 75 -7.21 -19.72 -1.10
C ASP A 75 -7.11 -18.38 -1.87
N GLU A 76 -7.64 -18.35 -3.10
CA GLU A 76 -7.70 -17.14 -3.93
C GLU A 76 -8.61 -16.07 -3.32
N GLU A 77 -9.78 -16.44 -2.81
CA GLU A 77 -10.68 -15.50 -2.14
C GLU A 77 -10.11 -14.97 -0.82
N ILE A 78 -9.35 -15.80 -0.09
CA ILE A 78 -8.63 -15.38 1.11
C ILE A 78 -7.55 -14.36 0.73
N MET A 79 -6.70 -14.70 -0.24
CA MET A 79 -5.64 -13.81 -0.73
C MET A 79 -6.20 -12.48 -1.24
N LEU A 80 -7.24 -12.52 -2.08
CA LEU A 80 -7.88 -11.31 -2.60
C LEU A 80 -8.48 -10.46 -1.48
N SER A 81 -9.07 -11.08 -0.45
CA SER A 81 -9.59 -10.36 0.72
C SER A 81 -8.46 -9.58 1.42
N LEU A 82 -7.30 -10.20 1.64
CA LEU A 82 -6.14 -9.55 2.28
C LEU A 82 -5.56 -8.42 1.41
N ILE A 83 -5.46 -8.66 0.09
CA ILE A 83 -4.98 -7.66 -0.88
C ILE A 83 -5.88 -6.43 -0.86
N VAL A 84 -7.19 -6.62 -0.99
CA VAL A 84 -8.15 -5.51 -1.04
C VAL A 84 -8.12 -4.71 0.26
N GLU A 85 -8.02 -5.38 1.41
CA GLU A 85 -7.91 -4.72 2.71
C GLU A 85 -6.65 -3.84 2.79
N ASP A 86 -5.49 -4.35 2.37
CA ASP A 86 -4.24 -3.57 2.37
C ASP A 86 -4.31 -2.35 1.43
N ILE A 87 -4.89 -2.53 0.24
CA ILE A 87 -5.08 -1.45 -0.74
C ILE A 87 -6.02 -0.38 -0.19
N GLN A 88 -7.11 -0.77 0.48
CA GLN A 88 -8.04 0.17 1.10
C GLN A 88 -7.36 0.97 2.21
N MET A 89 -6.63 0.31 3.12
CA MET A 89 -5.91 1.00 4.18
C MET A 89 -4.86 1.98 3.64
N ALA A 90 -4.10 1.58 2.62
CA ALA A 90 -3.13 2.48 1.97
C ALA A 90 -3.83 3.66 1.26
N ALA A 91 -4.95 3.41 0.59
CA ALA A 91 -5.73 4.45 -0.08
C ALA A 91 -6.32 5.46 0.92
N ASP A 92 -6.75 5.00 2.10
CA ASP A 92 -7.23 5.88 3.17
C ASP A 92 -6.11 6.81 3.67
N VAL A 93 -4.89 6.30 3.83
CA VAL A 93 -3.71 7.12 4.20
C VAL A 93 -3.35 8.11 3.10
N LEU A 94 -3.47 7.74 1.82
CA LEU A 94 -3.17 8.61 0.68
C LEU A 94 -4.33 9.53 0.27
N LYS A 95 -5.52 9.38 0.85
CA LYS A 95 -6.71 10.19 0.54
C LYS A 95 -6.46 11.71 0.67
N PRO A 96 -5.76 12.22 1.70
CA PRO A 96 -5.43 13.64 1.78
C PRO A 96 -4.55 14.11 0.61
N VAL A 97 -3.60 13.29 0.15
CA VAL A 97 -2.76 13.60 -1.02
C VAL A 97 -3.62 13.67 -2.28
N TYR A 98 -4.55 12.72 -2.45
CA TYR A 98 -5.50 12.73 -3.56
C TYR A 98 -6.31 14.02 -3.63
N ASP A 99 -6.83 14.48 -2.49
CA ASP A 99 -7.62 15.71 -2.42
C ASP A 99 -6.77 16.97 -2.65
N GLN A 100 -5.61 17.06 -1.99
CA GLN A 100 -4.74 18.24 -2.06
C GLN A 100 -4.14 18.44 -3.46
N THR A 101 -3.85 17.35 -4.17
CA THR A 101 -3.30 17.38 -5.53
C THR A 101 -4.36 17.52 -6.61
N LYS A 102 -5.63 17.73 -6.24
CA LYS A 102 -6.78 17.78 -7.17
C LYS A 102 -6.85 16.52 -8.04
N HIS A 103 -6.68 15.36 -7.39
CA HIS A 103 -6.77 14.02 -7.98
C HIS A 103 -5.63 13.66 -8.95
N LYS A 104 -4.54 14.42 -8.95
CA LYS A 104 -3.35 14.12 -9.75
C LYS A 104 -2.55 12.95 -9.18
N ASP A 105 -2.42 12.91 -7.85
CA ASP A 105 -1.69 11.87 -7.12
C ASP A 105 -2.57 11.26 -6.01
N GLY A 106 -1.99 10.51 -5.07
CA GLY A 106 -2.72 9.87 -3.97
C GLY A 106 -3.33 8.51 -4.34
N TYR A 107 -2.73 7.81 -5.31
CA TYR A 107 -3.23 6.53 -5.79
C TYR A 107 -2.47 5.35 -5.19
N VAL A 108 -3.17 4.23 -5.08
CA VAL A 108 -2.59 2.91 -4.81
C VAL A 108 -2.97 2.01 -5.98
N SER A 109 -1.98 1.46 -6.68
CA SER A 109 -2.25 0.53 -7.78
C SER A 109 -2.51 -0.87 -7.24
N ILE A 110 -3.49 -1.54 -7.83
CA ILE A 110 -3.74 -2.97 -7.66
C ILE A 110 -3.75 -3.60 -9.05
N GLU A 111 -2.97 -4.66 -9.23
CA GLU A 111 -3.02 -5.46 -10.45
C GLU A 111 -4.13 -6.51 -10.36
N VAL A 112 -4.76 -6.78 -11.50
CA VAL A 112 -5.61 -7.96 -11.63
C VAL A 112 -4.75 -9.23 -11.55
N LEU A 113 -5.34 -10.33 -11.09
CA LEU A 113 -4.67 -11.61 -11.15
C LEU A 113 -4.36 -11.93 -12.63
N PRO A 114 -3.15 -12.44 -12.97
CA PRO A 114 -2.75 -12.66 -14.37
C PRO A 114 -3.52 -13.77 -15.13
N ARG A 115 -4.73 -14.16 -14.71
CA ARG A 115 -5.45 -15.34 -15.20
C ARG A 115 -6.95 -15.11 -15.34
#